data_AF-A0A1C9T947-F1
#
_entry.id   AF-A0A1C9T947-F1
#
_cell.length_a   1.000
_cell.length_b   1.000
_cell.length_c   1.000
_cell.angle_alpha   90.00
_cell.angle_beta   90.00
_cell.angle_gamma   90.00
#
_symmetry.space_group_name_H-M   'P 1'
#
loop_
_entity.id
_entity.type
_entity.pdbx_description
1 polymer ?
#
loop_
_entity_poly.entity_id
_entity_poly.type
_entity_poly.pdbx_seq_one_letter_code
_entity_poly.pdbx_strand_id
1 'polypeptide(L)' 'FQNSNIFANVSAGLHNITVRNECVSKSTTAYIVDYPRFFTPNGDGYHDTWNIPELKNQANAKVLIFDRFGKLLT' A
#
# COMPACT_ATOMS: atom_id res chain seq x y z
N PHE A 1 11.76 -19.99 0.24
CA PHE A 1 12.87 -19.17 -0.30
C PHE A 1 12.87 -19.31 -1.81
N GLN A 2 13.27 -18.27 -2.54
CA GLN A 2 13.34 -18.25 -4.00
C GLN A 2 14.66 -17.63 -4.44
N ASN A 3 15.15 -18.00 -5.63
CA ASN A 3 16.42 -17.46 -6.17
C ASN A 3 16.26 -16.02 -6.69
N SER A 4 15.08 -15.68 -7.20
CA SER A 4 14.77 -14.31 -7.61
C SER A 4 14.52 -13.42 -6.40
N ASN A 5 14.95 -12.16 -6.48
CA ASN A 5 14.63 -11.12 -5.49
C ASN A 5 13.29 -10.43 -5.76
N ILE A 6 12.52 -10.87 -6.77
CA ILE A 6 11.25 -10.25 -7.16
C ILE A 6 10.08 -11.01 -6.55
N PHE A 7 9.24 -10.28 -5.80
CA PHE A 7 7.97 -10.78 -5.28
C PHE A 7 6.83 -10.01 -5.97
N ALA A 8 5.99 -10.71 -6.73
CA ALA A 8 4.82 -10.13 -7.37
C ALA A 8 3.55 -10.42 -6.54
N ASN A 9 2.55 -9.54 -6.65
CA ASN A 9 1.23 -9.71 -6.03
C ASN A 9 1.29 -9.92 -4.50
N VAL A 10 2.20 -9.23 -3.82
CA VAL A 10 2.29 -9.30 -2.36
C VAL A 10 1.13 -8.50 -1.76
N SER A 11 0.42 -9.09 -0.81
CA SER A 11 -0.69 -8.41 -0.13
C SER A 11 -0.18 -7.22 0.69
N ALA A 12 -1.05 -6.24 0.91
CA ALA A 12 -0.75 -5.12 1.79
C ALA A 12 -0.52 -5.57 3.26
N GLY A 13 0.18 -4.74 4.04
CA GLY A 13 0.45 -4.96 5.45
C GLY A 13 1.94 -5.14 5.81
N LEU A 14 2.19 -5.53 7.07
CA LEU A 14 3.54 -5.74 7.59
C LEU A 14 4.06 -7.13 7.18
N HIS A 15 5.19 -7.15 6.50
CA HIS A 15 5.88 -8.38 6.10
C HIS A 15 7.25 -8.48 6.75
N ASN A 16 7.65 -9.71 7.09
CA ASN A 16 9.01 -10.02 7.51
C ASN A 16 9.78 -10.61 6.31
N ILE A 17 10.75 -9.86 5.81
CA ILE A 17 11.60 -10.23 4.69
C ILE A 17 12.84 -10.92 5.24
N THR A 18 13.10 -12.14 4.80
CA THR A 18 14.30 -12.90 5.20
C THR A 18 15.17 -13.22 4.01
N VAL A 19 16.42 -12.80 4.07
CA VAL A 19 17.46 -13.14 3.09
C VAL A 19 18.41 -14.14 3.73
N ARG A 20 18.74 -15.20 3.00
CA ARG A 20 19.61 -16.28 3.48
C ARG A 20 20.66 -16.62 2.43
N ASN A 21 21.89 -16.85 2.88
CA ASN A 21 22.92 -17.57 2.14
C ASN A 21 23.17 -18.95 2.77
N GLU A 22 24.20 -19.67 2.34
CA GLU A 22 24.49 -21.03 2.82
C GLU A 22 24.71 -21.11 4.35
N CYS A 23 25.15 -20.03 4.98
CA CYS A 23 25.58 -20.03 6.38
C CYS A 23 24.76 -19.10 7.30
N VAL A 24 24.18 -18.03 6.77
CA VAL A 24 23.60 -16.92 7.53
C VAL A 24 22.25 -16.51 6.94
N SER A 25 21.31 -16.21 7.81
CA SER A 25 20.05 -15.53 7.49
C SER A 25 19.95 -14.20 8.21
N LYS A 26 19.46 -13.18 7.51
CA LYS A 26 19.07 -11.88 8.09
C LYS A 26 17.62 -11.59 7.76
N SER A 27 16.92 -10.98 8.71
CA SER A 27 15.53 -10.59 8.54
C SER A 27 15.36 -9.09 8.77
N THR A 28 14.40 -8.50 8.07
CA THR A 28 13.97 -7.11 8.24
C THR A 28 12.47 -7.03 8.00
N THR A 29 11.83 -5.99 8.51
CA THR A 29 10.41 -5.78 8.28
C THR A 29 10.19 -4.68 7.25
N ALA A 30 9.17 -4.87 6.41
CA ALA A 30 8.69 -3.86 5.47
C ALA A 30 7.17 -3.76 5.57
N TYR A 31 6.65 -2.54 5.45
CA TYR A 31 5.22 -2.30 5.40
C TYR A 31 4.82 -2.03 3.95
N ILE A 32 4.01 -2.91 3.38
CA ILE A 32 3.52 -2.78 2.02
C ILE A 32 2.19 -2.03 2.08
N VAL A 33 2.12 -0.93 1.33
CA VAL A 33 0.92 -0.10 1.21
C VAL A 33 0.29 -0.38 -0.15
N ASP A 34 -0.99 -0.71 -0.14
CA ASP A 34 -1.83 -0.78 -1.34
C ASP A 34 -2.95 0.26 -1.23
N TYR A 35 -3.57 0.64 -2.33
CA TYR A 35 -4.62 1.66 -2.34
C TYR A 35 -5.65 1.39 -3.44
N PRO A 36 -6.93 1.75 -3.23
CA PRO A 36 -7.94 1.61 -4.28
C PRO A 36 -7.57 2.44 -5.51
N ARG A 37 -7.75 1.91 -6.72
CA ARG A 37 -7.38 2.64 -7.95
C ARG A 37 -8.37 3.73 -8.35
N PHE A 38 -9.62 3.59 -7.91
CA PHE A 38 -10.70 4.52 -8.19
C PHE A 38 -11.75 4.44 -7.08
N PHE A 39 -12.62 5.44 -7.06
CA PHE A 39 -13.83 5.49 -6.24
C PHE A 39 -14.94 6.06 -7.12
N THR A 40 -16.18 5.69 -6.85
CA THR A 40 -17.38 6.12 -7.58
C THR A 40 -18.29 6.84 -6.60
N PRO A 41 -18.04 8.14 -6.30
CA PRO A 41 -18.83 8.90 -5.33
C PRO A 41 -20.18 9.32 -5.92
N ASN A 42 -21.04 8.35 -6.28
CA ASN A 42 -22.33 8.55 -6.93
C ASN A 42 -23.52 8.30 -5.98
N GLY A 43 -23.26 7.86 -4.74
CA GLY A 43 -24.28 7.67 -3.70
C GLY A 43 -25.04 6.35 -3.81
N ASP A 44 -24.52 5.35 -4.54
CA ASP A 44 -25.15 4.02 -4.65
C ASP A 44 -24.71 3.05 -3.55
N GLY A 45 -23.80 3.47 -2.66
CA GLY A 45 -23.25 2.66 -1.56
C GLY A 45 -22.03 1.83 -1.96
N TYR A 46 -21.63 1.81 -3.23
CA TYR A 46 -20.50 1.04 -3.73
C TYR A 46 -19.33 1.95 -4.12
N HIS A 47 -18.19 1.77 -3.44
CA HIS A 47 -16.97 2.57 -3.65
C HIS A 47 -17.19 4.09 -3.57
N ASP A 48 -18.15 4.56 -2.77
CA ASP A 48 -18.44 6.00 -2.61
C ASP A 48 -17.30 6.78 -1.93
N THR A 49 -16.47 6.10 -1.15
CA THR A 49 -15.36 6.69 -0.42
C THR A 49 -14.02 6.09 -0.86
N TRP A 50 -12.96 6.88 -0.69
CA TRP A 50 -11.60 6.46 -0.97
C TRP A 50 -10.73 6.67 0.26
N ASN A 51 -9.98 5.63 0.63
CA ASN A 51 -9.00 5.70 1.71
C ASN A 51 -7.89 4.66 1.49
N ILE A 52 -6.80 4.77 2.24
CA ILE A 52 -5.70 3.80 2.31
C ILE A 52 -5.75 3.14 3.69
N PRO A 53 -6.42 1.99 3.85
CA PRO A 53 -6.61 1.33 5.15
C PRO A 53 -5.30 1.03 5.91
N GLU A 54 -4.24 0.75 5.16
CA GLU A 54 -2.89 0.47 5.62
C GLU A 54 -2.27 1.66 6.38
N LEU A 55 -2.72 2.88 6.10
CA LEU A 55 -2.25 4.10 6.75
C LEU A 55 -3.07 4.49 7.98
N LYS A 56 -4.02 3.66 8.44
CA LYS A 56 -4.88 3.98 9.60
C LYS A 56 -4.11 4.34 10.88
N ASN A 57 -2.93 3.76 11.08
CA ASN A 57 -2.07 3.99 12.25
C ASN A 57 -0.97 5.02 12.00
N GLN A 58 -0.96 5.65 10.82
CA GLN A 58 0.02 6.66 10.43
C GLN A 58 -0.61 8.05 10.61
N ALA A 59 -0.62 8.56 11.85
CA ALA A 59 -1.28 9.82 12.21
C ALA A 59 -0.78 11.04 11.39
N ASN A 60 0.44 10.97 10.86
CA ASN A 60 1.03 12.03 10.04
C ASN A 60 0.81 11.84 8.53
N ALA A 61 0.09 10.80 8.11
CA ALA A 61 -0.22 10.56 6.70
C ALA A 61 -1.11 11.67 6.15
N LYS A 62 -0.78 12.16 4.95
CA LYS A 62 -1.56 13.17 4.23
C LYS A 62 -2.05 12.57 2.92
N VAL A 63 -3.37 12.63 2.72
CA VAL A 63 -4.00 12.28 1.44
C VAL A 63 -4.36 13.58 0.72
N LEU A 64 -3.85 13.74 -0.50
CA LEU A 64 -4.15 14.88 -1.37
C LEU A 64 -4.75 14.34 -2.67
N ILE A 65 -5.95 14.79 -3.02
CA ILE A 65 -6.64 14.38 -4.24
C ILE A 65 -6.59 15.53 -5.23
N PHE A 66 -6.21 15.24 -6.48
CA PHE A 66 -6.11 16.24 -7.54
C PHE A 66 -7.04 15.87 -8.69
N ASP A 67 -7.63 16.88 -9.35
CA ASP A 67 -8.32 16.68 -10.61
C ASP A 67 -7.35 16.43 -11.79
N ARG A 68 -7.89 16.14 -12.97
CA ARG A 68 -7.10 15.88 -14.18
C ARG A 68 -6.24 17.07 -14.66
N PHE A 69 -6.51 18.27 -14.16
CA PHE A 69 -5.77 19.48 -14.48
C PHE A 69 -4.77 19.86 -13.37
N GLY A 70 -4.61 19.01 -12.35
CA GLY A 70 -3.69 19.23 -11.24
C GLY A 70 -4.21 20.18 -10.17
N LYS A 71 -5.49 20.54 -10.17
CA LYS A 71 -6.10 21.33 -9.09
C LYS A 71 -6.35 20.42 -7.89
N LEU A 72 -5.87 20.84 -6.71
CA LEU A 72 -6.17 20.17 -5.45
C LEU A 72 -7.68 20.23 -5.18
N LEU A 73 -8.31 19.07 -4.97
CA LEU A 73 -9.66 18.95 -4.47
C LEU A 73 -9.62 19.02 -2.94
N THR A 74 -10.37 19.97 -2.38
CA THR A 74 -10.50 20.22 -0.93
C THR A 74 -11.92 19.98 -0.48
#